data_AF-A0A1Q3K8C6-F1
#
_entry.id   AF-A0A1Q3K8C6-F1
#
_cell.length_a   1.000
_cell.length_b   1.000
_cell.length_c   1.000
_cell.angle_alpha   90.00
_cell.angle_beta   90.00
_cell.angle_gamma   90.00
#
_symmetry.space_group_name_H-M   'P 1'
#
loop_
_entity.id
_entity.type
_entity.pdbx_description
1 polymer ?
#
loop_
_entity_poly.entity_id
_entity_poly.type
_entity_poly.pdbx_seq_one_letter_code
_entity_poly.pdbx_strand_id
1 'polypeptide(L)' 'MAKLKLGALEDDKPKRGTVEFTPPVYRDLLAYAEVLAQQTGIPVPDPMKLVPQMVERFMATDREF' A
#
# COMPACT_ATOMS: atom_id res chain seq x y z
N MET A 1 39.87 0.10 18.17
CA MET A 1 38.87 -0.74 17.47
C MET A 1 37.71 0.16 17.05
N ALA A 2 37.69 0.62 15.81
CA ALA A 2 36.68 1.58 15.34
C ALA A 2 35.32 0.88 15.23
N LYS A 3 34.37 1.30 16.07
CA LYS A 3 32.97 0.88 16.01
C LYS A 3 32.38 1.44 14.72
N LEU A 4 31.98 0.58 13.79
CA LEU A 4 31.33 0.98 12.53
C LEU A 4 30.12 1.87 12.86
N LYS A 5 30.00 3.02 12.19
CA LYS A 5 28.93 4.02 12.38
C LYS A 5 27.64 3.71 11.62
N LEU A 6 27.58 2.58 10.92
CA LEU A 6 26.34 2.06 10.37
C LEU A 6 25.76 1.07 11.38
N GLY A 7 24.62 1.43 11.98
CA GLY A 7 23.74 0.48 12.64
C GLY A 7 23.20 -0.54 11.63
N ALA A 8 22.58 -1.61 12.11
CA ALA A 8 22.02 -2.67 11.26
C ALA A 8 21.19 -2.07 10.12
N LEU A 9 21.49 -2.51 8.89
CA LEU A 9 20.73 -2.14 7.69
C LEU A 9 19.25 -2.40 7.97
N GLU A 10 18.39 -1.41 7.71
CA GLU A 10 16.95 -1.56 7.84
C GLU A 10 16.52 -2.76 6.98
N ASP A 11 15.88 -3.72 7.64
CA ASP A 11 15.37 -4.92 6.98
C ASP A 11 14.17 -4.48 6.13
N ASP A 12 14.43 -4.12 4.87
CA ASP A 12 13.45 -3.73 3.85
C ASP A 12 12.62 -4.94 3.38
N LYS A 13 12.22 -5.76 4.35
CA LYS A 13 11.38 -6.93 4.15
C LYS A 13 9.93 -6.48 4.28
N PRO A 14 9.06 -6.91 3.35
CA PRO A 14 7.63 -6.67 3.46
C PRO A 14 7.12 -7.08 4.84
N LYS A 15 6.58 -6.11 5.59
CA LYS A 15 5.89 -6.37 6.85
C LYS A 15 4.44 -6.71 6.53
N ARG A 16 3.99 -7.86 7.05
CA ARG A 16 2.60 -8.30 6.90
C ARG A 16 1.80 -7.82 8.11
N GLY A 17 0.64 -7.24 7.86
CA GLY A 17 -0.35 -6.85 8.86
C GLY A 17 -1.75 -7.19 8.38
N THR A 18 -2.68 -7.35 9.32
CA THR A 18 -4.11 -7.51 9.02
C THR A 18 -4.81 -6.18 9.27
N VAL A 19 -5.66 -5.78 8.33
CA VAL A 19 -6.48 -4.55 8.44
C VAL A 19 -7.93 -4.93 8.19
N GLU A 20 -8.82 -4.44 9.05
CA GLU A 20 -10.27 -4.59 8.89
C GLU A 20 -10.86 -3.35 8.22
N PHE A 21 -11.80 -3.56 7.32
CA PHE A 21 -12.50 -2.49 6.62
C PHE A 21 -13.96 -2.46 7.04
N THR A 22 -14.53 -1.26 7.17
CA THR A 22 -15.97 -1.13 7.29
C THR A 22 -16.62 -1.52 5.95
N PRO A 23 -17.88 -2.03 5.96
CA PRO A 23 -18.54 -2.44 4.73
C PRO A 23 -18.61 -1.36 3.62
N PRO A 24 -18.85 -0.07 3.92
CA PRO A 24 -18.81 0.97 2.90
C PRO A 24 -17.44 1.11 2.23
N VAL A 25 -16.36 1.16 3.02
CA VAL A 25 -14.99 1.31 2.48
C VAL A 25 -14.60 0.12 1.62
N TYR A 26 -14.97 -1.10 2.03
CA TYR A 26 -14.71 -2.28 1.21
C TYR A 26 -15.45 -2.22 -0.14
N ARG A 27 -16.72 -1.76 -0.15
CA ARG A 27 -17.48 -1.59 -1.40
C ARG A 27 -16.84 -0.55 -2.32
N ASP A 28 -16.40 0.58 -1.76
CA ASP A 28 -15.73 1.62 -2.53
C ASP A 28 -14.40 1.13 -3.12
N LEU A 29 -13.66 0.29 -2.38
CA LEU A 29 -12.44 -0.35 -2.87
C LEU A 29 -12.71 -1.28 -4.06
N LEU A 30 -13.79 -2.06 -4.03
CA LEU A 30 -14.20 -2.90 -5.16
C LEU A 30 -14.54 -2.04 -6.38
N ALA A 31 -15.34 -0.99 -6.20
CA ALA A 31 -15.72 -0.07 -7.27
C ALA A 31 -14.49 0.64 -7.88
N TYR A 32 -13.54 1.05 -7.04
CA TYR A 32 -12.29 1.64 -7.51
C TYR A 32 -11.47 0.65 -8.35
N ALA A 33 -11.37 -0.62 -7.93
CA ALA A 33 -10.66 -1.65 -8.68
C ALA A 33 -11.30 -1.90 -10.07
N GLU A 34 -12.63 -1.89 -10.16
CA GLU A 34 -13.35 -2.02 -11.43
C GLU A 34 -13.05 -0.85 -12.38
N VAL A 35 -13.13 0.38 -11.88
CA VAL A 35 -12.82 1.58 -12.68
C VAL A 35 -11.36 1.56 -13.14
N LEU A 36 -10.43 1.20 -12.25
CA LEU A 36 -9.01 1.10 -12.59
C LEU A 36 -8.75 0.05 -13.68
N ALA A 37 -9.41 -1.11 -13.58
CA ALA A 37 -9.29 -2.16 -14.59
C ALA A 37 -9.83 -1.72 -15.95
N GLN A 38 -10.96 -1.00 -15.97
CA GLN A 38 -11.52 -0.43 -17.20
C GLN A 38 -10.58 0.61 -17.82
N GLN A 39 -9.97 1.47 -17.02
CA GLN A 39 -9.09 2.54 -17.50
C GLN A 39 -7.73 2.03 -17.99
N THR A 40 -7.17 1.02 -17.33
CA THR A 40 -5.83 0.51 -17.65
C THR A 40 -5.86 -0.68 -18.61
N GLY A 41 -7.02 -1.34 -18.77
CA GLY A 41 -7.15 -2.62 -19.47
C GLY A 41 -6.51 -3.79 -18.70
N ILE A 42 -6.02 -3.55 -17.47
CA ILE A 42 -5.36 -4.55 -16.65
C ILE A 42 -6.35 -5.04 -15.58
N PRO A 43 -6.71 -6.32 -15.57
CA PRO A 43 -7.58 -6.87 -14.53
C PRO A 43 -6.97 -6.69 -13.14
N VAL A 44 -7.79 -6.30 -12.16
CA VAL A 44 -7.44 -6.25 -10.74
C VAL A 44 -8.19 -7.36 -10.01
N PRO A 45 -7.66 -8.61 -10.00
CA PRO A 45 -8.36 -9.75 -9.42
C PRO A 45 -8.43 -9.72 -7.89
N ASP A 46 -7.57 -8.94 -7.24
CA ASP A 46 -7.52 -8.78 -5.79
C ASP A 46 -7.41 -7.30 -5.43
N PRO A 47 -8.53 -6.63 -5.11
CA PRO A 47 -8.56 -5.23 -4.71
C PRO A 47 -7.70 -4.92 -3.47
N MET A 48 -7.42 -5.92 -2.62
CA MET A 48 -6.58 -5.73 -1.44
C MET A 48 -5.13 -5.40 -1.80
N LYS A 49 -4.67 -5.79 -2.99
CA LYS A 49 -3.32 -5.45 -3.49
C LYS A 49 -3.16 -3.97 -3.85
N LEU A 50 -4.27 -3.24 -4.01
CA LEU A 50 -4.23 -1.80 -4.23
C LEU A 50 -3.90 -1.04 -2.93
N VAL A 51 -4.28 -1.59 -1.77
CA VAL A 51 -4.14 -0.90 -0.47
C VAL A 51 -2.70 -0.45 -0.20
N PRO A 52 -1.66 -1.30 -0.32
CA PRO A 52 -0.28 -0.85 -0.09
C PRO A 52 0.15 0.30 -1.02
N GLN A 53 -0.22 0.23 -2.30
CA GLN A 53 0.11 1.28 -3.28
C GLN A 53 -0.64 2.59 -3.01
N MET A 54 -1.91 2.50 -2.58
CA MET A 54 -2.69 3.67 -2.20
C MET A 54 -2.10 4.34 -0.97
N VAL A 55 -1.68 3.57 0.04
CA VAL A 55 -1.02 4.08 1.26
C VAL A 55 0.33 4.72 0.94
N GLU A 56 1.15 4.08 0.10
CA GLU A 56 2.43 4.64 -0.34
C GLU A 56 2.25 5.99 -1.04
N ARG A 57 1.31 6.07 -1.99
CA ARG A 57 1.00 7.33 -2.68
C ARG A 57 0.46 8.39 -1.73
N PHE A 58 -0.39 8.01 -0.78
CA PHE A 58 -0.92 8.92 0.22
C PHE A 58 0.22 9.51 1.06
N MET A 59 1.07 8.68 1.64
CA MET A 59 2.23 9.11 2.43
C MET A 59 3.19 10.00 1.62
N ALA A 60 3.46 9.66 0.36
CA ALA A 60 4.33 10.46 -0.50
C ALA A 60 3.79 11.87 -0.80
N THR A 61 2.46 12.04 -0.75
CA THR A 61 1.81 13.34 -0.96
C THR A 61 1.55 14.12 0.32
N ASP A 62 1.60 13.44 1.47
CA ASP A 62 1.40 14.03 2.79
C ASP A 62 2.70 14.72 3.23
N ARG A 63 2.80 16.03 2.96
CA ARG A 63 4.02 16.84 3.20
C ARG A 63 4.21 17.26 4.65
N GLU A 64 3.28 16.92 5.55
CA GLU A 64 3.51 17.05 7.00
C GLU A 64 4.27 15.83 7.57
N PHE A 65 4.62 14.87 6.72
CA PHE A 65 5.59 13.80 6.97
C PHE A 65 6.91 13.99 6.22
#